data_AF-A0A3P9L1J0-F1
#
_entry.id   AF-A0A3P9L1J0-F1
#
_cell.length_a   1.000
_cell.length_b   1.000
_cell.length_c   1.000
_cell.angle_alpha   90.00
_cell.angle_beta   90.00
_cell.angle_gamma   90.00
#
_symmetry.space_group_name_H-M   'P 1'
#
loop_
_entity.id
_entity.type
_entity.pdbx_description
1 polymer ?
#
loop_
_entity_poly.entity_id
_entity_poly.type
_entity_poly.pdbx_seq_one_letter_code
_entity_poly.pdbx_strand_id
1 'polypeptide(L)'
;SGYTEGFTELKANDPGVQTALKFAMDEYNKASPDVYLYVVVKVIRVQRKVGYKYILTVTIARTECIKDSEDGPCPVFTDPEYQCRFVVYNSKLKTCILSQAT
;
A
#
# COMPACT_ATOMS: atom_id res chain seq x y z
N SER A 1 -4.42 -11.50 -26.73
CA SER A 1 -3.85 -12.33 -25.66
C SER A 1 -2.47 -11.78 -25.33
N GLY A 2 -2.36 -10.97 -24.28
CA GLY A 2 -1.11 -10.26 -23.94
C GLY A 2 -0.35 -10.99 -22.86
N TYR A 3 0.59 -11.85 -23.24
CA TYR A 3 1.56 -12.45 -22.32
C TYR A 3 2.59 -11.37 -21.93
N THR A 4 2.33 -10.63 -20.87
CA THR A 4 3.36 -9.78 -20.23
C THR A 4 4.27 -10.69 -19.41
N GLU A 5 5.48 -10.91 -19.91
CA GLU A 5 6.51 -11.78 -19.34
C GLU A 5 6.58 -11.75 -17.81
N GLY A 6 6.26 -12.89 -17.18
CA GLY A 6 6.61 -13.18 -15.79
C GLY A 6 5.77 -12.49 -14.71
N PHE A 7 4.62 -11.91 -15.04
CA PHE A 7 3.68 -11.35 -14.06
C PHE A 7 2.34 -12.10 -14.04
N THR A 8 1.81 -12.32 -12.84
CA THR A 8 0.44 -12.80 -12.60
C THR A 8 -0.37 -11.69 -11.93
N GLU A 9 -1.50 -11.30 -12.51
CA GLU A 9 -2.46 -10.43 -11.85
C GLU A 9 -3.18 -11.21 -10.74
N LEU A 10 -3.35 -10.59 -9.58
CA LEU A 10 -4.02 -11.18 -8.42
C LEU A 10 -5.21 -10.33 -7.99
N LYS A 11 -6.11 -10.92 -7.20
CA LYS A 11 -7.22 -10.17 -6.63
C LYS A 11 -6.75 -9.43 -5.39
N ALA A 12 -7.35 -8.27 -5.11
CA ALA A 12 -7.03 -7.51 -3.90
C ALA A 12 -7.27 -8.31 -2.62
N ASN A 13 -8.27 -9.21 -2.61
CA ASN A 13 -8.63 -10.04 -1.46
C ASN A 13 -7.82 -11.35 -1.34
N ASP A 14 -6.83 -11.60 -2.22
CA ASP A 14 -5.92 -12.74 -2.06
C ASP A 14 -5.19 -12.62 -0.70
N PRO A 15 -5.10 -13.69 0.12
CA PRO A 15 -4.46 -13.62 1.43
C PRO A 15 -3.00 -13.12 1.38
N GLY A 16 -2.24 -13.57 0.37
CA GLY A 16 -0.86 -13.10 0.17
C GLY A 16 -0.77 -11.62 -0.19
N VAL A 17 -1.80 -11.08 -0.85
CA VAL A 17 -1.89 -9.65 -1.20
C VAL A 17 -2.24 -8.83 0.02
N GLN A 18 -3.18 -9.28 0.85
CA GLN A 18 -3.53 -8.62 2.12
C GLN A 18 -2.33 -8.57 3.07
N THR A 19 -1.57 -9.66 3.18
CA THR A 19 -0.32 -9.68 3.96
C THR A 19 0.71 -8.70 3.40
N ALA A 20 0.89 -8.64 2.07
CA ALA A 20 1.82 -7.71 1.44
C ALA A 20 1.38 -6.24 1.60
N LEU A 21 0.09 -5.95 1.52
CA LEU A 21 -0.48 -4.61 1.74
C LEU A 21 -0.26 -4.15 3.18
N LYS A 22 -0.56 -5.02 4.16
CA LYS A 22 -0.32 -4.71 5.57
C LYS A 22 1.15 -4.39 5.81
N PHE A 23 2.05 -5.27 5.39
CA PHE A 23 3.50 -5.04 5.49
C PHE A 23 3.93 -3.73 4.83
N ALA A 24 3.41 -3.42 3.63
CA ALA A 24 3.75 -2.19 2.94
C ALA A 24 3.27 -0.93 3.68
N MET A 25 2.08 -0.96 4.28
CA MET A 25 1.56 0.17 5.05
C MET A 25 2.27 0.35 6.39
N ASP A 26 2.61 -0.74 7.08
CA ASP A 26 3.37 -0.70 8.33
C ASP A 26 4.75 -0.06 8.09
N GLU A 27 5.47 -0.51 7.06
CA GLU A 27 6.78 0.06 6.69
C GLU A 27 6.66 1.51 6.17
N TYR A 28 5.62 1.82 5.39
CA TYR A 28 5.39 3.20 4.94
C TYR A 28 5.11 4.15 6.10
N ASN A 29 4.22 3.77 7.01
CA ASN A 29 3.90 4.58 8.19
C ASN A 29 5.10 4.74 9.10
N LYS A 30 5.90 3.69 9.32
CA LYS A 30 7.14 3.77 10.09
C LYS A 30 8.18 4.73 9.46
N ALA A 31 8.30 4.74 8.14
CA ALA A 31 9.28 5.57 7.43
C ALA A 31 8.80 7.00 7.16
N SER A 32 7.49 7.23 7.11
CA SER A 32 6.90 8.56 6.87
C SER A 32 7.26 9.52 8.01
N PRO A 33 7.67 10.77 7.73
CA PRO A 33 7.87 11.78 8.76
C PRO A 33 6.56 12.38 9.29
N ASP A 34 5.43 12.08 8.66
CA ASP A 34 4.11 12.55 9.10
C ASP A 34 3.76 11.94 10.46
N VAL A 35 3.17 12.73 11.36
CA VAL A 35 2.74 12.25 12.68
C VAL A 35 1.49 11.36 12.58
N TYR A 36 0.73 11.52 11.49
CA TYR A 36 -0.48 10.76 11.24
C TYR A 36 -0.20 9.44 10.51
N LEU A 37 -1.08 8.46 10.75
CA LEU A 37 -1.09 7.21 10.02
C LEU A 37 -1.75 7.37 8.64
N TYR A 38 -1.34 6.55 7.69
CA TYR A 38 -1.96 6.40 6.39
C TYR A 38 -2.59 5.01 6.27
N VAL A 39 -3.68 4.93 5.51
CA VAL A 39 -4.37 3.68 5.19
C VAL A 39 -4.61 3.56 3.69
N VAL A 40 -4.75 2.32 3.20
CA VAL A 40 -5.18 2.07 1.82
C VAL A 40 -6.69 2.30 1.73
N VAL A 41 -7.10 3.21 0.86
CA VAL A 41 -8.51 3.47 0.55
C VAL A 41 -8.95 2.78 -0.74
N LYS A 42 -8.01 2.46 -1.63
CA LYS A 42 -8.30 1.78 -2.90
C LYS A 42 -7.13 0.93 -3.37
N VAL A 43 -7.42 -0.30 -3.83
CA VAL A 43 -6.44 -1.13 -4.55
C VAL A 43 -6.72 -1.00 -6.04
N ILE A 44 -5.76 -0.44 -6.79
CA ILE A 44 -5.89 -0.18 -8.23
C ILE A 44 -5.43 -1.39 -9.04
N ARG A 45 -4.27 -1.96 -8.69
CA ARG A 45 -3.68 -3.09 -9.41
C ARG A 45 -2.76 -3.91 -8.52
N VAL A 46 -2.78 -5.23 -8.72
CA VAL A 46 -1.92 -6.17 -8.00
C VAL A 46 -1.26 -7.13 -8.97
N GLN A 47 0.07 -7.11 -8.99
CA GLN A 47 0.86 -8.02 -9.83
C GLN A 47 1.86 -8.79 -8.98
N ARG A 48 2.09 -10.06 -9.32
CA ARG A 48 3.13 -10.90 -8.71
C ARG A 48 4.11 -11.39 -9.76
N LYS A 49 5.41 -11.24 -9.53
CA LYS A 49 6.44 -11.97 -10.29
C LYS A 49 6.81 -13.29 -9.61
N VAL A 50 7.29 -14.24 -10.41
CA VAL A 50 7.95 -15.46 -9.93
C VAL A 50 8.98 -15.10 -8.85
N GLY A 51 8.96 -15.80 -7.71
CA GLY A 51 9.83 -15.50 -6.56
C GLY A 51 9.26 -14.51 -5.52
N TYR A 52 7.93 -14.43 -5.36
CA TYR A 52 7.25 -13.68 -4.30
C TYR A 52 7.47 -12.15 -4.30
N LYS A 53 7.60 -11.56 -5.49
CA LYS A 53 7.62 -10.09 -5.64
C LYS A 53 6.23 -9.57 -5.94
N TYR A 54 5.61 -8.86 -5.01
CA TYR A 54 4.34 -8.15 -5.22
C TYR A 54 4.60 -6.72 -5.70
N ILE A 55 3.82 -6.27 -6.68
CA ILE A 55 3.73 -4.88 -7.12
C ILE A 55 2.28 -4.45 -6.87
N LEU A 56 2.11 -3.54 -5.92
CA LEU A 56 0.82 -3.05 -5.44
C LEU A 56 0.69 -1.60 -5.88
N THR A 57 -0.28 -1.32 -6.74
CA THR A 57 -0.67 0.06 -7.08
C THR A 57 -1.93 0.36 -6.29
N VAL A 58 -1.85 1.32 -5.38
CA VAL A 58 -2.92 1.64 -4.43
C VAL A 58 -3.10 3.14 -4.31
N THR A 59 -4.27 3.53 -3.82
CA THR A 59 -4.50 4.87 -3.28
C THR A 59 -4.47 4.79 -1.76
N ILE A 60 -3.72 5.69 -1.13
CA ILE A 60 -3.65 5.86 0.31
C ILE A 60 -4.19 7.23 0.72
N ALA A 61 -4.69 7.32 1.94
CA ALA A 61 -5.15 8.56 2.54
C ALA A 61 -4.64 8.65 3.98
N ARG A 62 -4.43 9.88 4.43
CA ARG A 62 -4.05 10.18 5.82
C ARG A 62 -5.27 9.97 6.73
N THR A 63 -5.05 9.51 7.96
CA THR A 63 -6.10 9.38 8.98
C THR A 63 -5.90 10.37 10.11
N GLU A 64 -6.90 10.51 10.98
CA GLU A 64 -6.78 11.31 12.20
C GLU A 64 -5.97 10.63 13.31
N CYS A 65 -5.59 9.36 13.12
CA CYS A 65 -4.78 8.63 14.09
C CYS A 65 -3.34 9.10 14.09
N ILE A 66 -2.81 9.29 15.30
CA ILE A 66 -1.41 9.64 15.52
C ILE A 66 -0.63 8.33 15.70
N LYS A 67 0.66 8.37 15.37
CA LYS A 67 1.56 7.24 15.65
C LYS A 67 1.75 7.08 17.14
N ASP A 68 1.77 5.83 17.58
CA ASP A 68 2.07 5.42 18.97
C ASP A 68 1.08 5.94 20.04
N SER A 69 -0.08 6.47 19.64
CA SER A 69 -1.20 6.81 20.53
C SER A 69 -2.17 5.65 20.70
N GLU A 70 -2.81 5.59 21.89
CA GLU A 70 -3.98 4.75 22.13
C GLU A 70 -5.22 5.40 21.51
N ASP A 71 -5.37 5.27 20.20
CA ASP A 71 -6.48 5.92 19.50
C ASP A 71 -7.71 5.02 19.38
N GLY A 72 -8.87 5.66 19.55
CA GLY A 72 -10.20 5.10 19.31
C GLY A 72 -10.49 4.94 17.81
N PRO A 73 -11.69 5.31 17.32
CA PRO A 73 -11.98 5.26 15.89
C PRO A 73 -10.93 6.00 15.06
N CYS A 74 -10.50 5.42 13.94
CA CYS A 74 -9.47 5.97 13.06
C CYS A 74 -10.07 6.47 11.73
N PRO A 75 -10.76 7.61 11.72
CA PRO A 75 -11.36 8.14 10.51
C PRO A 75 -10.30 8.60 9.51
N VAL A 76 -10.64 8.48 8.23
CA VAL A 76 -9.81 8.93 7.11
C VAL A 76 -10.10 10.41 6.83
N PHE A 77 -9.07 11.23 6.64
CA PHE A 77 -9.25 12.60 6.17
C PHE A 77 -9.87 12.60 4.77
N THR A 78 -10.75 13.57 4.50
CA THR A 78 -11.51 13.59 3.24
C THR A 78 -10.62 13.84 2.03
N ASP A 79 -9.51 14.58 2.17
CA ASP A 79 -8.53 14.87 1.13
C ASP A 79 -7.19 15.37 1.72
N PRO A 80 -6.05 15.23 1.02
CA PRO A 80 -5.88 14.62 -0.30
C PRO A 80 -5.55 13.11 -0.26
N GLU A 81 -5.94 12.41 -1.32
CA GLU A 81 -5.53 11.03 -1.62
C GLU A 81 -4.23 10.95 -2.44
N TYR A 82 -3.44 9.91 -2.21
CA TYR A 82 -2.15 9.71 -2.87
C TYR A 82 -2.07 8.36 -3.56
N GLN A 83 -1.65 8.34 -4.82
CA GLN A 83 -1.35 7.10 -5.50
C GLN A 83 0.07 6.62 -5.15
N CYS A 84 0.17 5.41 -4.64
CA CYS A 84 1.41 4.74 -4.26
C CYS A 84 1.63 3.47 -5.07
N ARG A 85 2.88 3.25 -5.49
CA ARG A 85 3.34 1.97 -6.04
C ARG A 85 4.31 1.30 -5.08
N PHE A 86 3.83 0.33 -4.32
CA PHE A 86 4.65 -0.48 -3.43
C PHE A 86 5.22 -1.71 -4.14
N VAL A 87 6.49 -2.01 -3.91
CA VAL A 87 7.12 -3.25 -4.36
C VAL A 87 7.61 -4.03 -3.15
N VAL A 88 6.94 -5.14 -2.86
CA VAL A 88 7.23 -6.01 -1.71
C VAL A 88 7.98 -7.25 -2.19
N TYR A 89 9.17 -7.50 -1.66
CA TYR A 89 9.99 -8.67 -1.99
C TYR A 89 10.68 -9.21 -0.74
N ASN A 90 10.45 -10.48 -0.38
CA ASN A 90 11.08 -11.14 0.77
C ASN A 90 11.12 -10.26 2.04
N SER A 91 9.97 -9.71 2.44
CA SER A 91 9.85 -8.79 3.59
C SER A 91 10.71 -7.53 3.50
N LYS A 92 11.00 -7.05 2.28
CA LYS A 92 11.58 -5.74 2.01
C LYS A 92 10.61 -4.91 1.18
N LEU A 93 10.40 -3.66 1.59
CA LEU A 93 9.60 -2.69 0.85
C LEU A 93 10.54 -1.81 0.00
N LYS A 94 10.22 -1.64 -1.29
CA LYS A 94 10.72 -0.52 -2.09
C LYS A 94 9.60 0.50 -2.26
N THR A 95 9.98 1.74 -2.01
CA THR A 95 9.18 2.91 -1.60
C THR A 95 8.01 3.25 -2.52
N CYS A 96 6.95 3.82 -1.93
CA CYS A 96 5.92 4.59 -2.62
C CYS A 96 6.51 5.88 -3.19
N ILE A 97 6.32 6.13 -4.48
CA ILE A 97 6.45 7.47 -5.05
C ILE A 97 5.10 8.14 -4.83
N LEU A 98 5.02 9.08 -3.89
CA LEU A 98 3.82 9.89 -3.68
C LEU A 98 3.59 10.73 -4.95
N SER A 99 2.54 10.40 -5.69
CA SER A 99 1.96 11.27 -6.70
C SER A 99 0.55 11.61 -6.25
N GLN A 100 0.14 12.87 -6.40
CA GLN A 100 -1.27 13.24 -6.18
C GLN A 100 -2.12 12.37 -7.09
N ALA A 101 -3.16 11.74 -6.54
CA ALA A 101 -4.16 11.10 -7.36
C ALA A 101 -4.92 12.21 -8.11
N THR A 102 -4.85 12.19 -9.45
CA THR A 102 -5.71 13.02 -10.32
C THR A 102 -7.15 12.54 -10.31
#